data_AF-A0A1Y1L3Z0-F1
#
_entry.id   AF-A0A1Y1L3Z0-F1
#
_cell.length_a   1.000
_cell.length_b   1.000
_cell.length_c   1.000
_cell.angle_alpha   90.00
_cell.angle_beta   90.00
_cell.angle_gamma   90.00
#
_symmetry.space_group_name_H-M   'P 1'
#
loop_
_entity.id
_entity.type
_entity.pdbx_description
1 polymer ?
#
loop_
_entity_poly.entity_id
_entity_poly.type
_entity_poly.pdbx_seq_one_letter_code
_entity_poly.pdbx_strand_id
1 'polypeptide(L)'
;MAINYGKIVFIFVLCAIVVASAKNFTNFLATNVLPDGEIERRIHYRGVTAKETTVSNTSKVRLTFRQLTDGKHFIQLIYDDRDNIIDCEYLHQRDQVELFLVKFNEDLIKTTSNVTVDSLDDRRLPDDIRPWWHYSKLRDLCRKSHKAIRKSLREVRQREESSRKRRKRSIVDWLQIPGTKWCGKGFSAEKYTELGGFSRTDKCCRRHDTACPFWIGGFETKYGLFNWRVNTLMHCSCDDRFRACLKMADTSDANLVGKLFFNIIQTKCFVLKPKKYCAKRSWWGKCTKTKYTKQAIIRDNLAY
;
A
#
# COMPACT_ATOMS: atom_id res chain seq x y z
N MET A 1 -40.07 0.20 -48.84
CA MET A 1 -39.87 0.67 -47.46
C MET A 1 -38.37 0.70 -47.18
N ALA A 2 -37.77 1.89 -47.23
CA ALA A 2 -36.33 2.06 -47.03
C ALA A 2 -36.04 2.16 -45.53
N ILE A 3 -35.24 1.23 -45.00
CA ILE A 3 -34.79 1.23 -43.61
C ILE A 3 -33.65 2.26 -43.50
N ASN A 4 -33.83 3.21 -42.60
CA ASN A 4 -32.98 4.39 -42.45
C ASN A 4 -31.67 4.03 -41.72
N TYR A 5 -30.62 3.67 -42.48
CA TYR A 5 -29.29 3.36 -41.97
C TYR A 5 -28.54 4.55 -41.32
N GLY A 6 -29.10 5.76 -41.36
CA GLY A 6 -28.47 6.99 -40.85
C GLY A 6 -28.46 7.15 -39.32
N LYS A 7 -29.27 6.41 -38.57
CA LYS A 7 -29.35 6.54 -37.10
C LYS A 7 -28.46 5.57 -36.31
N ILE A 8 -28.10 4.43 -36.91
CA ILE A 8 -27.28 3.40 -36.22
C ILE A 8 -25.80 3.76 -36.28
N VAL A 9 -25.34 4.41 -37.36
CA VAL A 9 -23.94 4.87 -37.47
C VAL A 9 -23.66 6.03 -36.49
N PHE A 10 -24.64 6.90 -36.21
CA PHE A 10 -24.44 8.04 -35.30
C PHE A 10 -24.27 7.64 -33.83
N ILE A 11 -24.86 6.52 -33.41
CA ILE A 11 -24.73 6.02 -32.03
C ILE A 11 -23.37 5.35 -31.81
N PHE A 12 -22.81 4.67 -32.81
CA PHE A 12 -21.48 4.08 -32.72
C PHE A 12 -20.34 5.10 -32.88
N VAL A 13 -20.56 6.20 -33.59
CA VAL A 13 -19.56 7.28 -33.73
C VAL A 13 -19.44 8.10 -32.43
N LEU A 14 -20.51 8.24 -31.63
CA LEU A 14 -20.43 8.91 -30.32
C LEU A 14 -19.73 8.07 -29.24
N CYS A 15 -19.63 6.75 -29.41
CA CYS A 15 -18.93 5.87 -28.46
C CYS A 15 -17.44 5.67 -28.81
N ALA A 16 -16.98 6.14 -29.98
CA ALA A 16 -15.61 5.95 -30.48
C ALA A 16 -14.78 7.25 -30.62
N ILE A 17 -15.31 8.42 -30.23
CA ILE A 17 -14.56 9.70 -30.21
C ILE A 17 -13.91 10.01 -28.83
N VAL A 18 -13.91 9.05 -27.88
CA VAL A 18 -13.18 9.21 -26.60
C VAL A 18 -11.91 8.34 -26.57
N VAL A 19 -11.24 8.19 -27.70
CA VAL A 19 -9.84 7.76 -27.73
C VAL A 19 -9.06 8.73 -28.61
N ALA A 20 -7.97 9.26 -28.03
CA ALA A 20 -7.02 10.22 -28.62
C ALA A 20 -7.41 11.71 -28.62
N SER A 21 -7.55 12.28 -27.43
CA SER A 21 -7.00 13.62 -27.18
C SER A 21 -6.41 13.62 -25.77
N ALA A 22 -5.22 14.18 -25.62
CA ALA A 22 -4.56 14.30 -24.32
C ALA A 22 -5.54 14.98 -23.34
N LYS A 23 -6.14 14.19 -22.44
CA LYS A 23 -7.01 14.75 -21.39
C LYS A 23 -6.10 15.52 -20.44
N ASN A 24 -5.94 16.82 -20.71
CA ASN A 24 -5.64 17.78 -19.66
C ASN A 24 -6.76 17.61 -18.65
N PHE A 25 -6.50 16.85 -17.57
CA PHE A 25 -7.41 16.83 -16.45
C PHE A 25 -7.53 18.27 -15.98
N THR A 26 -8.76 18.80 -16.02
CA THR A 26 -9.11 20.01 -15.29
C THR A 26 -8.77 19.80 -13.82
N ASN A 27 -8.40 20.86 -13.12
CA ASN A 27 -8.03 20.74 -11.72
C ASN A 27 -9.30 20.39 -10.93
N PHE A 28 -9.26 19.36 -10.08
CA PHE A 28 -10.44 18.94 -9.33
C PHE A 28 -10.08 18.33 -7.97
N LEU A 29 -11.06 18.36 -7.07
CA LEU A 29 -11.13 17.59 -5.84
C LEU A 29 -12.44 16.81 -5.85
N ALA A 30 -12.37 15.49 -5.84
CA ALA A 30 -13.53 14.62 -5.66
C ALA A 30 -13.47 13.98 -4.27
N THR A 31 -14.57 14.02 -3.53
CA THR A 31 -14.72 13.39 -2.22
C THR A 31 -15.83 12.36 -2.29
N ASN A 32 -15.52 11.12 -1.90
CA ASN A 32 -16.45 10.00 -1.86
C ASN A 32 -16.51 9.46 -0.43
N VAL A 33 -17.73 9.26 0.08
CA VAL A 33 -17.97 8.59 1.36
C VAL A 33 -18.49 7.19 1.08
N LEU A 34 -17.69 6.18 1.41
CA LEU A 34 -18.02 4.79 1.17
C LEU A 34 -19.07 4.28 2.19
N PRO A 35 -19.82 3.20 1.87
CA PRO A 35 -20.90 2.68 2.73
C PRO A 35 -20.48 2.30 4.16
N ASP A 36 -19.19 2.09 4.38
CA ASP A 36 -18.57 1.73 5.66
C ASP A 36 -18.00 2.93 6.43
N GLY A 37 -18.21 4.16 5.93
CA GLY A 37 -17.75 5.39 6.56
C GLY A 37 -16.32 5.79 6.18
N GLU A 38 -15.65 5.05 5.30
CA GLU A 38 -14.36 5.45 4.75
C GLU A 38 -14.52 6.70 3.87
N ILE A 39 -13.58 7.65 4.00
CA ILE A 39 -13.58 8.88 3.20
C ILE A 39 -12.42 8.80 2.21
N GLU A 40 -12.73 8.83 0.92
CA GLU A 40 -11.77 8.88 -0.16
C GLU A 40 -11.79 10.24 -0.83
N ARG A 41 -10.62 10.89 -0.92
CA ARG A 41 -10.43 12.15 -1.65
C ARG A 41 -9.47 11.93 -2.80
N ARG A 42 -9.89 12.32 -4.00
CA ARG A 42 -9.11 12.26 -5.24
C ARG A 42 -8.86 13.66 -5.72
N ILE A 43 -7.60 13.99 -5.97
CA ILE A 43 -7.21 15.35 -6.33
C ILE A 43 -6.34 15.29 -7.58
N HIS A 44 -6.68 16.08 -8.58
CA HIS A 44 -5.79 16.39 -9.68
C HIS A 44 -5.57 17.90 -9.69
N TYR A 45 -4.33 18.36 -9.58
CA TYR A 45 -4.03 19.79 -9.59
C TYR A 45 -2.65 20.04 -10.18
N ARG A 46 -2.62 20.82 -11.28
CA ARG A 46 -1.43 21.25 -12.01
C ARG A 46 -0.48 20.09 -12.35
N GLY A 47 -1.02 18.99 -12.86
CA GLY A 47 -0.26 17.82 -13.30
C GLY A 47 0.16 16.87 -12.17
N VAL A 48 -0.18 17.15 -10.91
CA VAL A 48 -0.02 16.22 -9.79
C VAL A 48 -1.36 15.54 -9.52
N THR A 49 -1.32 14.22 -9.35
CA THR A 49 -2.48 13.40 -9.02
C THR A 49 -2.28 12.75 -7.67
N ALA A 50 -3.30 12.83 -6.81
CA ALA A 50 -3.28 12.33 -5.45
C ALA A 50 -4.57 11.58 -5.10
N LYS A 51 -4.44 10.52 -4.30
CA LYS A 51 -5.54 9.82 -3.64
C LYS A 51 -5.26 9.76 -2.15
N GLU A 52 -6.17 10.28 -1.34
CA GLU A 52 -6.19 10.19 0.11
C GLU A 52 -7.34 9.27 0.54
N THR A 53 -7.07 8.26 1.35
CA THR A 53 -8.08 7.39 1.96
C THR A 53 -7.94 7.49 3.47
N THR A 54 -9.01 7.92 4.14
CA THR A 54 -9.06 8.05 5.59
C THR A 54 -10.01 7.01 6.16
N VAL A 55 -9.51 6.25 7.14
CA VAL A 55 -10.32 5.27 7.87
C VAL A 55 -10.37 5.66 9.33
N SER A 56 -11.58 5.70 9.88
CA SER A 56 -11.83 5.99 11.28
C SER A 56 -12.74 4.92 11.87
N ASN A 57 -12.37 4.40 13.04
CA ASN A 57 -13.22 3.49 13.81
C ASN A 57 -13.67 4.18 15.12
N THR A 58 -14.79 3.73 15.70
CA THR A 58 -15.34 4.16 17.00
C THR A 58 -14.30 4.09 18.14
N SER A 59 -13.25 3.29 17.97
CA SER A 59 -12.11 3.12 18.89
C SER A 59 -11.06 4.25 18.85
N LYS A 60 -11.35 5.44 18.29
CA LYS A 60 -10.45 6.62 18.16
C LYS A 60 -9.22 6.47 17.24
N VAL A 61 -9.01 5.33 16.59
CA VAL A 61 -7.89 5.15 15.66
C VAL A 61 -8.29 5.72 14.29
N ARG A 62 -7.56 6.74 13.84
CA ARG A 62 -7.65 7.29 12.48
C ARG A 62 -6.34 7.01 11.76
N LEU A 63 -6.42 6.38 10.59
CA LEU A 63 -5.28 6.21 9.70
C LEU A 63 -5.56 6.94 8.39
N THR A 64 -4.56 7.68 7.92
CA THR A 64 -4.64 8.42 6.66
C THR A 64 -3.61 7.85 5.69
N PHE A 65 -4.09 7.41 4.54
CA PHE A 65 -3.28 6.85 3.48
C PHE A 65 -3.23 7.81 2.30
N ARG A 66 -2.03 8.16 1.83
CA ARG A 66 -1.86 9.09 0.70
C ARG A 66 -1.00 8.47 -0.39
N GLN A 67 -1.50 8.46 -1.61
CA GLN A 67 -0.77 8.11 -2.82
C GLN A 67 -0.66 9.36 -3.70
N LEU A 68 0.55 9.70 -4.16
CA LEU A 68 0.81 10.88 -4.98
C LEU A 68 1.71 10.54 -6.17
N THR A 69 1.43 11.16 -7.31
CA THR A 69 2.32 11.15 -8.48
C THR A 69 2.39 12.50 -9.17
N ASP A 70 3.58 12.87 -9.64
CA ASP A 70 3.82 13.99 -10.56
C ASP A 70 3.87 13.55 -12.04
N GLY A 71 3.37 12.34 -12.34
CA GLY A 71 3.42 11.70 -13.66
C GLY A 71 4.75 11.00 -13.99
N LYS A 72 5.79 11.17 -13.17
CA LYS A 72 7.10 10.49 -13.34
C LYS A 72 7.50 9.66 -12.14
N HIS A 73 7.09 10.09 -10.96
CA HIS A 73 7.42 9.49 -9.69
C HIS A 73 6.15 9.13 -8.94
N PHE A 74 6.24 8.11 -8.08
CA PHE A 74 5.13 7.67 -7.25
C PHE A 74 5.59 7.59 -5.79
N ILE A 75 4.79 8.15 -4.89
CA ILE A 75 4.98 8.04 -3.44
C ILE A 75 3.70 7.62 -2.75
N GLN A 76 3.84 6.73 -1.77
CA GLN A 76 2.81 6.25 -0.89
C GLN A 76 3.22 6.56 0.56
N LEU A 77 2.32 7.12 1.35
CA LEU A 77 2.56 7.49 2.75
C LEU A 77 1.40 7.04 3.62
N ILE A 78 1.73 6.59 4.82
CA ILE A 78 0.78 6.19 5.86
C ILE A 78 1.00 7.08 7.08
N TYR A 79 -0.07 7.72 7.54
CA TYR A 79 -0.05 8.60 8.70
C TYR A 79 -0.90 8.03 9.84
N ASP A 80 -0.47 8.30 11.07
CA ASP A 80 -1.26 8.06 12.28
C ASP A 80 -2.32 9.16 12.50
N ASP A 81 -3.03 9.07 13.62
CA ASP A 81 -4.06 10.04 14.03
C ASP A 81 -3.48 11.42 14.37
N ARG A 82 -2.16 11.52 14.56
CA ARG A 82 -1.38 12.71 14.93
C ARG A 82 -0.52 13.26 13.78
N ASP A 83 -0.80 12.83 12.54
CA ASP A 83 -0.07 13.23 11.33
C ASP A 83 1.43 12.85 11.31
N ASN A 84 1.85 11.85 12.08
CA ASN A 84 3.20 11.29 11.98
C ASN A 84 3.25 10.24 10.87
N ILE A 85 4.34 10.24 10.09
CA ILE A 85 4.57 9.21 9.07
C ILE A 85 4.95 7.89 9.76
N ILE A 86 4.06 6.90 9.63
CA ILE A 86 4.25 5.53 10.10
C ILE A 86 5.14 4.75 9.12
N ASP A 87 4.78 4.80 7.84
CA ASP A 87 5.46 4.11 6.74
C ASP A 87 5.35 4.94 5.47
N CYS A 88 6.33 4.79 4.58
CA CYS A 88 6.28 5.43 3.28
C CYS A 88 7.13 4.66 2.27
N GLU A 89 6.73 4.75 1.01
CA GLU A 89 7.43 4.13 -0.09
C GLU A 89 7.46 5.10 -1.27
N TYR A 90 8.63 5.34 -1.83
CA TYR A 90 8.77 6.06 -3.09
C TYR A 90 9.39 5.13 -4.13
N LEU A 91 8.73 5.01 -5.28
CA LEU A 91 9.12 4.10 -6.35
C LEU A 91 9.53 4.91 -7.58
N HIS A 92 10.69 4.57 -8.13
CA HIS A 92 11.18 5.07 -9.42
C HIS A 92 10.81 4.10 -10.54
N GLN A 93 9.51 3.78 -10.68
CA GLN A 93 9.03 2.83 -11.69
C GLN A 93 7.87 3.44 -12.48
N ARG A 94 8.08 3.62 -13.78
CA ARG A 94 7.05 4.14 -14.71
C ARG A 94 5.79 3.28 -14.67
N ASP A 95 5.95 1.96 -14.65
CA ASP A 95 4.83 1.01 -14.61
C ASP A 95 3.91 1.23 -13.41
N GLN A 96 4.46 1.62 -12.25
CA GLN A 96 3.67 1.87 -11.04
C GLN A 96 2.88 3.19 -11.13
N VAL A 97 3.47 4.21 -11.76
CA VAL A 97 2.79 5.48 -12.05
C VAL A 97 1.62 5.23 -13.01
N GLU A 98 1.86 4.49 -14.09
CA GLU A 98 0.84 4.15 -15.07
C GLU A 98 -0.29 3.33 -14.44
N LEU A 99 0.03 2.27 -13.70
CA LEU A 99 -0.95 1.47 -12.98
C LEU A 99 -1.77 2.29 -11.99
N PHE A 100 -1.14 3.22 -11.27
CA PHE A 100 -1.84 4.13 -10.38
C PHE A 100 -2.81 5.03 -11.15
N LEU A 101 -2.36 5.68 -12.22
CA LEU A 101 -3.19 6.59 -13.03
C LEU A 101 -4.36 5.87 -13.70
N VAL A 102 -4.16 4.65 -14.20
CA VAL A 102 -5.22 3.81 -14.77
C VAL A 102 -6.27 3.50 -13.71
N LYS A 103 -5.88 2.95 -12.55
CA LYS A 103 -6.80 2.68 -11.44
C LYS A 103 -7.49 3.96 -10.94
N PHE A 104 -6.75 5.06 -10.88
CA PHE A 104 -7.27 6.35 -10.44
C PHE A 104 -8.44 6.81 -11.32
N ASN A 105 -8.31 6.64 -12.63
CA ASN A 105 -9.34 7.02 -13.61
C ASN A 105 -10.51 6.04 -13.66
N GLU A 106 -10.24 4.73 -13.63
CA GLU A 106 -11.29 3.72 -13.65
C GLU A 106 -12.26 3.88 -12.48
N ASP A 107 -11.72 4.07 -11.27
CA ASP A 107 -12.54 4.23 -10.08
C ASP A 107 -13.36 5.52 -10.12
N LEU A 108 -12.84 6.60 -10.73
CA LEU A 108 -13.54 7.87 -10.89
C LEU A 108 -14.71 7.78 -11.88
N ILE A 109 -14.64 6.85 -12.84
CA ILE A 109 -15.73 6.58 -13.79
C ILE A 109 -16.77 5.63 -13.18
N LYS A 110 -16.33 4.70 -12.33
CA LYS A 110 -17.19 3.71 -11.64
C LYS A 110 -17.91 4.27 -10.41
N THR A 111 -17.64 5.51 -10.02
CA THR A 111 -18.10 6.07 -8.75
C THR A 111 -19.64 6.17 -8.66
N THR A 112 -20.17 5.75 -7.50
CA THR A 112 -21.59 5.75 -7.13
C THR A 112 -22.11 7.16 -6.83
N SER A 113 -23.41 7.30 -6.58
CA SER A 113 -24.14 8.57 -6.39
C SER A 113 -23.69 9.46 -5.23
N ASN A 114 -22.79 9.01 -4.34
CA ASN A 114 -22.36 9.74 -3.13
C ASN A 114 -21.00 10.43 -3.29
N VAL A 115 -20.78 11.05 -4.44
CA VAL A 115 -19.49 11.67 -4.79
C VAL A 115 -19.70 13.15 -5.02
N THR A 116 -18.99 13.97 -4.25
CA THR A 116 -18.94 15.41 -4.45
C THR A 116 -17.72 15.75 -5.27
N VAL A 117 -17.89 16.41 -6.42
CA VAL A 117 -16.79 16.84 -7.29
C VAL A 117 -16.73 18.36 -7.32
N ASP A 118 -15.64 18.92 -6.83
CA ASP A 118 -15.33 20.34 -6.87
C ASP A 118 -14.32 20.63 -7.98
N SER A 119 -14.66 21.52 -8.91
CA SER A 119 -13.67 22.10 -9.81
C SER A 119 -12.74 23.04 -9.03
N LEU A 120 -11.44 22.85 -9.25
CA LEU A 120 -10.37 23.68 -8.74
C LEU A 120 -9.74 24.55 -9.83
N ASP A 121 -10.35 24.62 -11.01
CA ASP A 121 -9.89 25.52 -12.06
C ASP A 121 -9.98 26.97 -11.57
N ASP A 122 -8.91 27.73 -11.79
CA ASP A 122 -8.71 29.10 -11.30
C ASP A 122 -8.80 29.28 -9.77
N ARG A 123 -8.86 28.19 -9.01
CA ARG A 123 -8.87 28.19 -7.53
C ARG A 123 -7.54 27.71 -6.97
N ARG A 124 -7.29 28.05 -5.71
CA ARG A 124 -6.16 27.50 -4.95
C ARG A 124 -6.57 26.16 -4.33
N LEU A 125 -5.58 25.31 -4.09
CA LEU A 125 -5.79 24.09 -3.29
C LEU A 125 -6.33 24.45 -1.89
N PRO A 126 -7.27 23.66 -1.34
CA PRO A 126 -7.73 23.79 0.04
C PRO A 126 -6.58 23.80 1.05
N ASP A 127 -6.77 24.52 2.17
CA ASP A 127 -5.74 24.76 3.17
C ASP A 127 -5.27 23.48 3.89
N ASP A 128 -6.12 22.46 3.94
CA ASP A 128 -5.79 21.14 4.48
C ASP A 128 -4.97 20.29 3.51
N ILE A 129 -5.04 20.53 2.19
CA ILE A 129 -4.28 19.81 1.15
C ILE A 129 -2.92 20.46 0.86
N ARG A 130 -2.90 21.80 0.83
CA ARG A 130 -1.73 22.61 0.47
C ARG A 130 -0.40 22.21 1.17
N PRO A 131 -0.37 21.83 2.47
CA PRO A 131 0.87 21.48 3.17
C PRO A 131 1.59 20.24 2.63
N TRP A 132 0.85 19.31 2.02
CA TRP A 132 1.36 18.00 1.57
C TRP A 132 1.31 17.81 0.05
N TRP A 133 1.08 18.86 -0.74
CA TRP A 133 1.00 18.76 -2.20
C TRP A 133 2.35 18.61 -2.94
N HIS A 134 3.47 18.88 -2.25
CA HIS A 134 4.79 18.92 -2.89
C HIS A 134 5.51 17.58 -2.81
N TYR A 135 5.59 16.86 -3.94
CA TYR A 135 6.23 15.54 -4.04
C TYR A 135 7.66 15.52 -3.46
N SER A 136 8.50 16.50 -3.84
CA SER A 136 9.90 16.57 -3.38
C SER A 136 10.02 16.67 -1.85
N LYS A 137 9.13 17.44 -1.23
CA LYS A 137 9.04 17.60 0.22
C LYS A 137 8.62 16.29 0.90
N LEU A 138 7.60 15.61 0.36
CA LEU A 138 7.15 14.31 0.87
C LEU A 138 8.25 13.23 0.77
N ARG A 139 8.97 13.20 -0.36
CA ARG A 139 10.12 12.29 -0.53
C ARG A 139 11.20 12.56 0.51
N ASP A 140 11.53 13.82 0.76
CA ASP A 140 12.57 14.18 1.73
C ASP A 140 12.13 13.87 3.17
N LEU A 141 10.85 14.06 3.50
CA LEU A 141 10.25 13.62 4.77
C LEU A 141 10.34 12.11 4.92
N CYS A 142 9.95 11.36 3.88
CA CYS A 142 10.03 9.90 3.86
C CYS A 142 11.46 9.41 4.09
N ARG A 143 12.45 9.98 3.38
CA ARG A 143 13.87 9.65 3.56
C ARG A 143 14.37 9.93 4.98
N LYS A 144 13.97 11.07 5.58
CA LYS A 144 14.32 11.41 6.96
C LYS A 144 13.72 10.40 7.95
N SER A 145 12.44 10.05 7.77
CA SER A 145 11.76 9.04 8.59
C SER A 145 12.47 7.69 8.52
N HIS A 146 12.75 7.18 7.31
CA HIS A 146 13.50 5.94 7.13
C HIS A 146 14.88 5.95 7.79
N LYS A 147 15.62 7.06 7.70
CA LYS A 147 16.92 7.20 8.38
C LYS A 147 16.77 7.11 9.90
N ALA A 148 15.77 7.79 10.46
CA ALA A 148 15.49 7.78 11.90
C ALA A 148 15.08 6.39 12.40
N ILE A 149 14.12 5.74 11.70
CA ILE A 149 13.64 4.39 12.04
C ILE A 149 14.80 3.39 11.95
N ARG A 150 15.60 3.42 10.89
CA ARG A 150 16.75 2.52 10.74
C ARG A 150 17.81 2.74 11.83
N LYS A 151 18.03 3.98 12.27
CA LYS A 151 18.92 4.26 13.41
C LYS A 151 18.36 3.66 14.70
N SER A 152 17.09 3.91 15.00
CA SER A 152 16.42 3.37 16.19
C SER A 152 16.42 1.83 16.21
N LEU A 153 16.12 1.17 15.08
CA LEU A 153 16.16 -0.30 14.99
C LEU A 153 17.55 -0.89 15.25
N ARG A 154 18.62 -0.19 14.85
CA ARG A 154 20.00 -0.61 15.16
C ARG A 154 20.30 -0.51 16.65
N GLU A 155 19.89 0.58 17.28
CA GLU A 155 20.07 0.79 18.73
C GLU A 155 19.29 -0.23 19.55
N VAL A 156 18.07 -0.59 19.13
CA VAL A 156 17.27 -1.64 19.79
C VAL A 156 17.97 -3.00 19.70
N ARG A 157 18.41 -3.41 18.50
CA ARG A 157 19.12 -4.70 18.32
C ARG A 157 20.36 -4.81 19.20
N GLN A 158 21.16 -3.75 19.30
CA GLN A 158 22.35 -3.72 20.16
C GLN A 158 21.99 -3.89 21.65
N ARG A 159 20.89 -3.30 22.12
CA ARG A 159 20.43 -3.45 23.51
C ARG A 159 19.87 -4.85 23.79
N GLU A 160 19.17 -5.44 22.83
CA GLU A 160 18.62 -6.80 22.94
C GLU A 160 19.71 -7.87 22.98
N GLU A 161 20.80 -7.71 22.21
CA GLU A 161 21.98 -8.59 22.28
C GLU A 161 22.67 -8.50 23.66
N SER A 162 22.61 -7.34 24.33
CA SER A 162 23.23 -7.13 25.64
C SER A 162 22.37 -7.49 26.87
N SER A 163 21.06 -7.72 26.73
CA SER A 163 20.18 -7.93 27.89
C SER A 163 19.01 -8.90 27.64
N ARG A 164 18.98 -10.01 28.40
CA ARG A 164 17.90 -11.02 28.38
C ARG A 164 16.62 -10.63 29.14
N LYS A 165 16.32 -9.34 29.38
CA LYS A 165 15.13 -8.96 30.17
C LYS A 165 14.37 -7.72 29.68
N ARG A 166 13.05 -7.93 29.53
CA ARG A 166 11.92 -7.01 29.38
C ARG A 166 11.94 -6.06 28.19
N ARG A 167 11.13 -6.44 27.19
CA ARG A 167 10.71 -5.63 26.05
C ARG A 167 10.01 -4.35 26.54
N LYS A 168 10.72 -3.22 26.60
CA LYS A 168 10.08 -1.90 26.68
C LYS A 168 9.32 -1.66 25.37
N ARG A 169 8.10 -1.13 25.47
CA ARG A 169 7.28 -0.80 24.29
C ARG A 169 8.10 0.01 23.30
N SER A 170 8.33 -0.56 22.14
CA SER A 170 9.07 0.03 21.05
C SER A 170 8.15 0.94 20.23
N ILE A 171 8.73 1.86 19.46
CA ILE A 171 7.98 2.77 18.58
C ILE A 171 7.11 2.03 17.55
N VAL A 172 7.37 0.73 17.33
CA VAL A 172 6.61 -0.14 16.41
C VAL A 172 5.40 -0.83 17.05
N ASP A 173 5.24 -0.80 18.38
CA ASP A 173 4.05 -1.36 19.05
C ASP A 173 2.77 -0.53 18.81
N TRP A 174 2.87 0.69 18.24
CA TRP A 174 1.71 1.52 17.86
C TRP A 174 0.98 1.02 16.60
N LEU A 175 1.61 0.15 15.82
CA LEU A 175 1.02 -0.50 14.64
C LEU A 175 0.18 -1.74 15.00
N GLN A 176 0.02 -2.04 16.28
CA GLN A 176 -0.75 -3.18 16.75
C GLN A 176 -2.22 -2.83 16.91
N ILE A 177 -3.08 -3.64 16.29
CA ILE A 177 -4.54 -3.45 16.35
C ILE A 177 -5.01 -3.65 17.79
N PRO A 178 -5.67 -2.66 18.40
CA PRO A 178 -6.20 -2.79 19.76
C PRO A 178 -7.06 -4.04 19.91
N GLY A 179 -6.96 -4.72 21.05
CA GLY A 179 -7.70 -5.98 21.27
C GLY A 179 -7.06 -7.23 20.64
N THR A 180 -5.94 -7.09 19.94
CA THR A 180 -5.16 -8.22 19.36
C THR A 180 -3.77 -8.31 19.99
N LYS A 181 -3.14 -9.48 19.94
CA LYS A 181 -1.75 -9.71 20.36
C LYS A 181 -0.78 -9.90 19.18
N TRP A 182 -1.29 -10.15 17.98
CA TRP A 182 -0.52 -10.57 16.80
C TRP A 182 -0.80 -9.73 15.55
N CYS A 183 -1.88 -8.94 15.50
CA CYS A 183 -2.18 -8.13 14.32
C CYS A 183 -1.41 -6.81 14.37
N GLY A 184 -0.24 -6.76 13.75
CA GLY A 184 0.59 -5.55 13.67
C GLY A 184 2.05 -5.85 13.39
N LYS A 185 2.92 -4.86 13.57
CA LYS A 185 4.36 -5.06 13.43
C LYS A 185 4.93 -5.72 14.69
N GLY A 186 5.21 -7.02 14.59
CA GLY A 186 5.60 -7.85 15.74
C GLY A 186 4.36 -8.33 16.51
N PHE A 187 4.57 -8.96 17.67
CA PHE A 187 3.48 -9.49 18.49
C PHE A 187 3.72 -9.13 19.95
N SER A 188 2.69 -8.81 20.74
CA SER A 188 2.80 -8.57 22.19
C SER A 188 2.58 -9.82 23.05
N ALA A 189 2.23 -10.95 22.42
CA ALA A 189 2.08 -12.23 23.09
C ALA A 189 3.41 -12.71 23.72
N GLU A 190 3.35 -13.18 24.97
CA GLU A 190 4.49 -13.85 25.61
C GLU A 190 4.59 -15.31 25.20
N LYS A 191 3.43 -15.93 24.91
CA LYS A 191 3.31 -17.34 24.50
C LYS A 191 2.50 -17.46 23.22
N TYR A 192 2.81 -18.48 22.42
CA TYR A 192 2.10 -18.75 21.18
C TYR A 192 0.57 -18.85 21.35
N THR A 193 0.11 -19.44 22.47
CA THR A 193 -1.31 -19.68 22.74
C THR A 193 -2.08 -18.43 23.17
N GLU A 194 -1.39 -17.35 23.52
CA GLU A 194 -2.03 -16.12 23.96
C GLU A 194 -2.63 -15.36 22.80
N LEU A 195 -3.91 -15.00 22.94
CA LEU A 195 -4.66 -14.19 22.00
C LEU A 195 -5.28 -13.01 22.77
N GLY A 196 -5.55 -11.93 22.05
CA GLY A 196 -6.34 -10.80 22.55
C GLY A 196 -7.84 -11.08 22.54
N GLY A 197 -8.63 -10.08 22.93
CA GLY A 197 -10.10 -10.14 22.94
C GLY A 197 -10.69 -10.44 21.56
N PHE A 198 -10.04 -9.98 20.50
CA PHE A 198 -10.40 -10.25 19.10
C PHE A 198 -9.83 -11.59 18.63
N SER A 199 -10.12 -12.65 19.39
CA SER A 199 -9.41 -13.93 19.30
C SER A 199 -9.49 -14.63 17.93
N ARG A 200 -10.58 -14.47 17.16
CA ARG A 200 -10.71 -15.05 15.81
C ARG A 200 -9.78 -14.35 14.81
N THR A 201 -9.80 -13.02 14.79
CA THR A 201 -8.90 -12.19 13.98
C THR A 201 -7.44 -12.37 14.37
N ASP A 202 -7.17 -12.40 15.67
CA ASP A 202 -5.83 -12.53 16.21
C ASP A 202 -5.19 -13.89 15.88
N LYS A 203 -5.99 -14.96 15.79
CA LYS A 203 -5.53 -16.26 15.27
C LYS A 203 -5.09 -16.17 13.81
N CYS A 204 -5.80 -15.40 12.97
CA CYS A 204 -5.43 -15.20 11.57
C CYS A 204 -4.09 -14.49 11.46
N CYS A 205 -3.89 -13.40 12.21
CA CYS A 205 -2.63 -12.65 12.23
C CYS A 205 -1.47 -13.50 12.77
N ARG A 206 -1.67 -14.21 13.89
CA ARG A 206 -0.67 -15.14 14.42
C ARG A 206 -0.23 -16.17 13.38
N ARG A 207 -1.21 -16.77 12.68
CA ARG A 207 -0.91 -17.79 11.67
C ARG A 207 -0.16 -17.19 10.48
N HIS A 208 -0.54 -16.00 10.04
CA HIS A 208 0.13 -15.26 8.97
C HIS A 208 1.59 -14.98 9.32
N ASP A 209 1.87 -14.49 10.52
CA ASP A 209 3.22 -14.16 10.98
C ASP A 209 4.11 -15.38 11.23
N THR A 210 3.55 -16.45 11.81
CA THR A 210 4.36 -17.57 12.31
C THR A 210 4.46 -18.75 11.34
N ALA A 211 3.56 -18.86 10.36
CA ALA A 211 3.50 -20.03 9.49
C ALA A 211 3.95 -19.78 8.06
N CYS A 212 4.27 -18.54 7.68
CA CYS A 212 4.72 -18.27 6.33
C CYS A 212 6.17 -18.75 6.11
N PRO A 213 6.43 -19.68 5.17
CA PRO A 213 7.77 -20.23 4.98
C PRO A 213 8.74 -19.25 4.30
N PHE A 214 8.23 -18.24 3.61
CA PHE A 214 9.04 -17.27 2.88
C PHE A 214 8.58 -15.86 3.24
N TRP A 215 9.51 -15.08 3.76
CA TRP A 215 9.28 -13.70 4.18
C TRP A 215 10.57 -12.87 4.03
N ILE A 216 10.42 -11.55 3.91
CA ILE A 216 11.51 -10.59 3.84
C ILE A 216 11.25 -9.51 4.89
N GLY A 217 12.08 -9.44 5.92
CA GLY A 217 11.91 -8.48 7.00
C GLY A 217 12.01 -7.03 6.49
N GLY A 218 11.46 -6.09 7.26
CA GLY A 218 11.63 -4.67 6.96
C GLY A 218 13.12 -4.27 6.98
N PHE A 219 13.55 -3.51 5.99
CA PHE A 219 14.95 -3.12 5.77
C PHE A 219 15.93 -4.29 5.64
N GLU A 220 15.46 -5.46 5.21
CA GLU A 220 16.25 -6.66 4.97
C GLU A 220 16.40 -6.93 3.45
N THR A 221 17.55 -7.48 3.05
CA THR A 221 17.72 -8.08 1.71
C THR A 221 17.55 -9.59 1.81
N LYS A 222 16.56 -10.15 1.09
CA LYS A 222 16.43 -11.60 0.87
C LYS A 222 16.00 -11.88 -0.56
N TYR A 223 16.39 -13.05 -1.08
CA TYR A 223 16.00 -13.50 -2.42
C TYR A 223 16.28 -12.47 -3.52
N GLY A 224 17.37 -11.70 -3.41
CA GLY A 224 17.75 -10.66 -4.37
C GLY A 224 16.85 -9.42 -4.38
N LEU A 225 16.06 -9.17 -3.32
CA LEU A 225 15.21 -7.99 -3.16
C LEU A 225 15.49 -7.33 -1.79
N PHE A 226 15.67 -6.01 -1.78
CA PHE A 226 15.71 -5.23 -0.53
C PHE A 226 14.32 -4.68 -0.22
N ASN A 227 13.80 -4.99 0.96
CA ASN A 227 12.51 -4.48 1.42
C ASN A 227 12.68 -3.10 2.06
N TRP A 228 12.31 -2.05 1.32
CA TRP A 228 12.37 -0.66 1.82
C TRP A 228 11.31 -0.34 2.88
N ARG A 229 10.30 -1.19 3.05
CA ARG A 229 9.20 -0.97 3.98
C ARG A 229 9.63 -1.27 5.41
N VAL A 230 8.96 -0.64 6.36
CA VAL A 230 9.14 -0.96 7.78
C VAL A 230 8.56 -2.33 8.12
N ASN A 231 7.54 -2.79 7.41
CA ASN A 231 6.83 -4.05 7.66
C ASN A 231 7.43 -5.24 6.91
N THR A 232 7.18 -6.45 7.41
CA THR A 232 7.60 -7.70 6.77
C THR A 232 6.81 -7.93 5.49
N LEU A 233 7.51 -8.23 4.39
CA LEU A 233 6.91 -8.67 3.15
C LEU A 233 6.74 -10.19 3.21
N MET A 234 5.51 -10.69 3.00
CA MET A 234 5.20 -12.12 3.02
C MET A 234 5.02 -12.68 1.60
N HIS A 235 5.11 -14.00 1.46
CA HIS A 235 4.79 -14.64 0.20
C HIS A 235 3.30 -14.50 -0.12
N CYS A 236 2.94 -14.29 -1.40
CA CYS A 236 1.54 -14.05 -1.78
C CYS A 236 0.58 -15.16 -1.33
N SER A 237 1.00 -16.42 -1.37
CA SER A 237 0.16 -17.52 -0.86
C SER A 237 -0.14 -17.44 0.65
N CYS A 238 0.70 -16.76 1.43
CA CYS A 238 0.46 -16.52 2.85
C CYS A 238 -0.57 -15.40 3.03
N ASP A 239 -0.44 -14.33 2.25
CA ASP A 239 -1.39 -13.21 2.23
C ASP A 239 -2.78 -13.66 1.74
N ASP A 240 -2.86 -14.52 0.72
CA ASP A 240 -4.11 -15.12 0.24
C ASP A 240 -4.83 -15.93 1.33
N ARG A 241 -4.06 -16.74 2.08
CA ARG A 241 -4.60 -17.52 3.21
C ARG A 241 -5.02 -16.63 4.36
N PHE A 242 -4.27 -15.55 4.60
CA PHE A 242 -4.61 -14.57 5.63
C PHE A 242 -5.92 -13.85 5.28
N ARG A 243 -6.06 -13.40 4.03
CA ARG A 243 -7.31 -12.84 3.49
C ARG A 243 -8.48 -13.79 3.68
N ALA A 244 -8.32 -15.06 3.28
CA ALA A 244 -9.37 -16.06 3.45
C ALA A 244 -9.71 -16.30 4.92
N CYS A 245 -8.71 -16.34 5.81
CA CYS A 245 -8.93 -16.52 7.25
C CYS A 245 -9.76 -15.38 7.83
N LEU A 246 -9.42 -14.13 7.51
CA LEU A 246 -10.17 -12.96 7.97
C LEU A 246 -11.61 -12.96 7.43
N LYS A 247 -11.81 -13.31 6.16
CA LYS A 247 -13.16 -13.46 5.59
C LYS A 247 -13.98 -14.55 6.27
N MET A 248 -13.38 -15.68 6.62
CA MET A 248 -14.06 -16.76 7.35
C MET A 248 -14.27 -16.42 8.83
N ALA A 249 -13.48 -15.52 9.41
CA ALA A 249 -13.71 -15.02 10.75
C ALA A 249 -14.99 -14.19 10.80
N ASP A 250 -15.27 -13.41 9.76
CA ASP A 250 -16.53 -12.67 9.55
C ASP A 250 -16.97 -11.88 10.79
N THR A 251 -16.02 -11.15 11.39
CA THR A 251 -16.28 -10.23 12.49
C THR A 251 -15.91 -8.80 12.08
N SER A 252 -16.46 -7.81 12.78
CA SER A 252 -16.16 -6.39 12.48
C SER A 252 -14.68 -6.07 12.58
N ASP A 253 -13.98 -6.63 13.57
CA ASP A 253 -12.54 -6.53 13.76
C ASP A 253 -11.74 -7.26 12.66
N ALA A 254 -12.18 -8.44 12.19
CA ALA A 254 -11.54 -9.14 11.08
C ALA A 254 -11.67 -8.35 9.78
N ASN A 255 -12.86 -7.81 9.52
CA ASN A 255 -13.14 -7.00 8.35
C ASN A 255 -12.34 -5.70 8.35
N LEU A 256 -12.19 -5.07 9.52
CA LEU A 256 -11.30 -3.91 9.67
C LEU A 256 -9.85 -4.25 9.33
N VAL A 257 -9.30 -5.32 9.90
CA VAL A 257 -7.92 -5.76 9.63
C VAL A 257 -7.73 -6.08 8.14
N GLY A 258 -8.70 -6.78 7.55
CA GLY A 258 -8.69 -7.13 6.14
C GLY A 258 -8.67 -5.91 5.23
N LYS A 259 -9.62 -4.99 5.41
CA LYS A 259 -9.67 -3.75 4.63
C LYS A 259 -8.38 -2.94 4.80
N LEU A 260 -7.91 -2.80 6.04
CA LEU A 260 -6.69 -2.05 6.34
C LEU A 260 -5.49 -2.63 5.60
N PHE A 261 -5.29 -3.94 5.68
CA PHE A 261 -4.14 -4.61 5.07
C PHE A 261 -4.21 -4.61 3.52
N PHE A 262 -5.34 -5.04 2.96
CA PHE A 262 -5.46 -5.34 1.52
C PHE A 262 -5.97 -4.17 0.67
N ASN A 263 -6.89 -3.34 1.18
CA ASN A 263 -7.56 -2.31 0.37
C ASN A 263 -6.93 -0.93 0.58
N ILE A 264 -6.61 -0.59 1.84
CA ILE A 264 -6.15 0.75 2.24
C ILE A 264 -4.63 0.82 2.16
N ILE A 265 -3.90 0.03 2.96
CA ILE A 265 -2.43 0.02 2.93
C ILE A 265 -1.93 -0.57 1.60
N GLN A 266 -2.72 -1.45 1.00
CA GLN A 266 -2.39 -2.17 -0.23
C GLN A 266 -1.01 -2.83 -0.09
N THR A 267 -0.83 -3.54 1.03
CA THR A 267 0.41 -4.26 1.30
C THR A 267 0.73 -5.13 0.09
N LYS A 268 2.00 -5.11 -0.31
CA LYS A 268 2.46 -5.96 -1.40
C LYS A 268 2.85 -7.32 -0.83
N CYS A 269 2.85 -8.31 -1.69
CA CYS A 269 3.41 -9.62 -1.41
C CYS A 269 4.54 -9.91 -2.40
N PHE A 270 5.20 -11.06 -2.27
CA PHE A 270 6.13 -11.51 -3.30
C PHE A 270 5.91 -12.98 -3.70
N VAL A 271 6.34 -13.29 -4.91
CA VAL A 271 6.49 -14.67 -5.40
C VAL A 271 7.97 -14.95 -5.67
N LEU A 272 8.40 -16.19 -5.49
CA LEU A 272 9.75 -16.62 -5.84
C LEU A 272 9.77 -17.19 -7.26
N LYS A 273 10.60 -16.62 -8.12
CA LYS A 273 10.84 -17.12 -9.48
C LYS A 273 12.31 -17.50 -9.67
N PRO A 274 12.62 -18.54 -10.45
CA PRO A 274 14.00 -18.89 -10.75
C PRO A 274 14.64 -17.80 -11.61
N LYS A 275 15.78 -17.27 -11.18
CA LYS A 275 16.61 -16.32 -11.93
C LYS A 275 17.94 -16.98 -12.29
N LYS A 276 18.23 -17.01 -13.59
CA LYS A 276 19.52 -17.49 -14.11
C LYS A 276 20.59 -16.44 -13.82
N TYR A 277 21.72 -16.87 -13.28
CA TYR A 277 22.89 -16.01 -13.09
C TYR A 277 24.16 -16.71 -13.56
N CYS A 278 25.18 -15.92 -13.88
CA CYS A 278 26.46 -16.44 -14.30
C CYS A 278 27.33 -16.75 -13.07
N ALA A 279 27.63 -18.03 -12.85
CA ALA A 279 28.46 -18.48 -11.73
C ALA A 279 29.97 -18.45 -12.05
N LYS A 280 30.35 -18.52 -13.33
CA LYS A 280 31.74 -18.39 -13.78
C LYS A 280 31.79 -17.71 -15.15
N ARG A 281 32.70 -16.76 -15.32
CA ARG A 281 33.00 -16.10 -16.60
C ARG A 281 34.38 -16.52 -17.09
N SER A 282 34.58 -16.53 -18.42
CA SER A 282 35.91 -16.59 -19.03
C SER A 282 36.66 -15.27 -18.81
N TRP A 283 37.97 -15.24 -19.09
CA TRP A 283 38.78 -14.03 -18.98
C TRP A 283 38.23 -12.89 -19.86
N TRP A 284 37.80 -13.19 -21.10
CA TRP A 284 37.10 -12.26 -22.00
C TRP A 284 35.61 -12.04 -21.68
N GLY A 285 35.14 -12.38 -20.47
CA GLY A 285 33.83 -12.00 -19.96
C GLY A 285 32.63 -12.88 -20.36
N LYS A 286 32.80 -13.88 -21.24
CA LYS A 286 31.72 -14.81 -21.65
C LYS A 286 31.30 -15.70 -20.47
N CYS A 287 30.00 -15.89 -20.26
CA CYS A 287 29.53 -16.78 -19.21
C CYS A 287 29.81 -18.25 -19.56
N THR A 288 30.57 -18.95 -18.73
CA THR A 288 30.95 -20.35 -18.94
C THR A 288 30.17 -21.32 -18.07
N LYS A 289 29.67 -20.86 -16.91
CA LYS A 289 28.81 -21.68 -16.03
C LYS A 289 27.62 -20.88 -15.55
N THR A 290 26.42 -21.42 -15.74
CA THR A 290 25.17 -20.79 -15.29
C THR A 290 24.58 -21.57 -14.12
N LYS A 291 23.94 -20.85 -13.20
CA LYS A 291 23.21 -21.40 -12.06
C LYS A 291 21.88 -20.66 -11.92
N TYR A 292 20.98 -21.22 -11.12
CA TYR A 292 19.70 -20.60 -10.79
C TYR A 292 19.67 -20.19 -9.32
N THR A 293 19.00 -19.09 -9.03
CA THR A 293 18.68 -18.64 -7.68
C THR A 293 17.22 -18.27 -7.57
N LYS A 294 16.66 -18.29 -6.35
CA LYS A 294 15.30 -17.80 -6.11
C LYS A 294 15.33 -16.28 -6.04
N GLN A 295 14.65 -15.63 -6.97
CA GLN A 295 14.47 -14.18 -7.00
C GLN A 295 13.05 -13.84 -6.54
N ALA A 296 12.93 -12.96 -5.56
CA ALA A 296 11.65 -12.39 -5.17
C ALA A 296 11.19 -11.37 -6.22
N ILE A 297 9.91 -11.46 -6.59
CA ILE A 297 9.22 -10.51 -7.46
C ILE A 297 7.99 -10.01 -6.72
N ILE A 298 7.89 -8.70 -6.56
CA ILE A 298 6.77 -8.04 -5.88
C ILE A 298 5.48 -8.19 -6.70
N ARG A 299 4.37 -8.41 -6.02
CA ARG A 299 3.02 -8.49 -6.57
C ARG A 299 2.05 -7.70 -5.71
N ASP A 300 0.97 -7.27 -6.33
CA ASP A 300 -0.20 -6.73 -5.64
C ASP A 300 -0.98 -7.87 -5.01
N ASN A 301 -1.50 -7.64 -3.81
CA ASN A 301 -2.46 -8.53 -3.20
C ASN A 301 -3.85 -8.34 -3.80
N LEU A 302 -4.71 -9.36 -3.63
CA LEU A 302 -6.13 -9.26 -3.93
C LEU A 302 -6.83 -8.35 -2.91
N ALA A 303 -7.74 -7.49 -3.39
CA ALA A 303 -8.58 -6.67 -2.52
C ALA A 303 -9.40 -7.55 -1.57
N TYR A 304 -9.50 -7.15 -0.30
CA TYR A 304 -10.33 -7.78 0.73
C TYR A 304 -11.80 -7.72 0.32
#